data_AF-A0AAU4TZY8-F1
#
_entry.id   AF-A0AAU4TZY8-F1
#
_cell.length_a   1.000
_cell.length_b   1.000
_cell.length_c   1.000
_cell.angle_alpha   90.00
_cell.angle_beta   90.00
_cell.angle_gamma   90.00
#
_symmetry.space_group_name_H-M   'P 1'
#
loop_
_entity.id
_entity.type
_entity.pdbx_description
1 polymer ?
#
loop_
_entity_poly.entity_id
_entity_poly.type
_entity_poly.pdbx_seq_one_letter_code
_entity_poly.pdbx_strand_id
1 'polypeptide(L)'
;MAIDYERQREIKQAAEKLLQERYGKPDGPDVTGQKALEAVLRAVNGFALYGEEPREVPAEEVLAALTQVAEARERLDRMELRLIGAARERGASWQKVADSLGLEKRQSAEGRALRLEGAVRNYRATGRDVGSQRLEKARQRAADAWCEEQVDRIRDVAERLVDTSEAWGDKVTGDILARSYFQTLGARLASDSTAKDLFDSMESLRYTFMPYSSPQPEPGTGKHAAAAAKARDDLIELHVEMSAARYAITSAREAGKP
;
A
#
# COMPACT_ATOMS: atom_id res chain seq x y z
N MET A 1 -32.95 18.84 7.04
CA MET A 1 -32.86 17.49 7.66
C MET A 1 -31.39 17.25 7.99
N ALA A 2 -31.05 17.04 9.26
CA ALA A 2 -29.70 16.64 9.63
C ALA A 2 -29.41 15.28 9.00
N ILE A 3 -28.24 15.15 8.36
CA ILE A 3 -27.77 13.87 7.82
C ILE A 3 -27.57 12.92 9.00
N ASP A 4 -28.21 11.76 8.95
CA ASP A 4 -28.00 10.68 9.92
C ASP A 4 -26.68 9.97 9.58
N TYR A 5 -25.61 10.44 10.22
CA TYR A 5 -24.25 9.94 10.01
C TYR A 5 -24.07 8.49 10.48
N GLU A 6 -24.86 8.02 11.45
CA GLU A 6 -24.80 6.64 11.93
C GLU A 6 -25.38 5.70 10.88
N ARG A 7 -26.57 6.02 10.36
CA ARG A 7 -27.18 5.28 9.26
C ARG A 7 -26.32 5.27 8.01
N GLN A 8 -25.68 6.39 7.65
CA GLN A 8 -24.74 6.43 6.52
C GLN A 8 -23.53 5.52 6.73
N ARG A 9 -23.03 5.44 7.98
CA ARG A 9 -21.90 4.57 8.33
C ARG A 9 -22.27 3.09 8.25
N GLU A 10 -23.45 2.72 8.74
CA GLU A 10 -23.98 1.35 8.64
C GLU A 10 -24.14 0.93 7.17
N ILE A 11 -24.72 1.81 6.33
CA ILE A 11 -24.83 1.58 4.89
C ILE A 11 -23.46 1.37 4.26
N LYS A 12 -22.47 2.21 4.62
CA LYS A 12 -21.10 2.08 4.07
C LYS A 12 -20.45 0.76 4.49
N GLN A 13 -20.57 0.36 5.75
CA GLN A 13 -20.00 -0.90 6.25
C GLN A 13 -20.65 -2.12 5.61
N ALA A 14 -21.97 -2.11 5.46
CA ALA A 14 -22.69 -3.16 4.75
C ALA A 14 -22.26 -3.25 3.27
N ALA A 15 -22.07 -2.10 2.62
CA ALA A 15 -21.56 -2.02 1.26
C ALA A 15 -20.13 -2.56 1.12
N GLU A 16 -19.22 -2.16 2.01
CA GLU A 16 -17.83 -2.65 2.02
C GLU A 16 -17.77 -4.17 2.23
N LYS A 17 -18.58 -4.69 3.15
CA LYS A 17 -18.70 -6.15 3.36
C LYS A 17 -19.21 -6.87 2.11
N LEU A 18 -20.29 -6.37 1.50
CA LEU A 18 -20.83 -6.94 0.26
C LEU A 18 -19.78 -6.95 -0.86
N LEU A 19 -19.06 -5.85 -1.04
CA LEU A 19 -18.04 -5.73 -2.08
C LEU A 19 -16.87 -6.68 -1.82
N GLN A 20 -16.44 -6.82 -0.57
CA GLN A 20 -15.39 -7.78 -0.20
C GLN A 20 -15.83 -9.23 -0.43
N GLU A 21 -17.06 -9.59 -0.09
CA GLU A 21 -17.60 -10.95 -0.32
C GLU A 21 -17.72 -11.28 -1.80
N ARG A 22 -18.08 -10.30 -2.64
CA ARG A 22 -18.37 -10.52 -4.07
C ARG A 22 -17.15 -10.37 -4.98
N TYR A 23 -16.18 -9.55 -4.60
CA TYR A 23 -15.04 -9.17 -5.44
C TYR A 23 -13.68 -9.35 -4.76
N GLY A 24 -13.66 -9.63 -3.45
CA GLY A 24 -12.44 -9.86 -2.69
C GLY A 24 -11.83 -11.22 -2.99
N LYS A 25 -10.51 -11.33 -2.76
CA LYS A 25 -9.80 -12.61 -2.73
C LYS A 25 -9.54 -12.99 -1.27
N PRO A 26 -9.52 -14.29 -0.91
CA PRO A 26 -9.33 -14.76 0.46
C PRO A 26 -8.12 -14.15 1.18
N ASP A 27 -7.01 -13.98 0.46
CA ASP A 27 -5.76 -13.36 0.96
C ASP A 27 -5.41 -12.06 0.21
N GLY A 28 -6.40 -11.45 -0.44
CA GLY A 28 -6.23 -10.24 -1.23
C GLY A 28 -6.38 -8.96 -0.43
N PRO A 29 -5.84 -7.82 -0.92
CA PRO A 29 -6.13 -6.53 -0.31
C PRO A 29 -7.63 -6.22 -0.36
N ASP A 30 -8.10 -5.45 0.63
CA ASP A 30 -9.49 -5.00 0.70
C ASP A 30 -9.97 -4.35 -0.62
N VAL A 31 -11.19 -4.69 -1.03
CA VAL A 31 -11.86 -4.15 -2.21
C VAL A 31 -12.67 -2.93 -1.82
N THR A 32 -11.98 -1.80 -1.65
CA THR A 32 -12.57 -0.52 -1.25
C THR A 32 -12.17 0.61 -2.20
N GLY A 33 -12.84 1.76 -2.05
CA GLY A 33 -12.54 2.98 -2.80
C GLY A 33 -12.51 2.74 -4.32
N GLN A 34 -11.43 3.15 -4.96
CA GLN A 34 -11.25 3.01 -6.41
C GLN A 34 -11.27 1.55 -6.88
N LYS A 35 -10.68 0.62 -6.13
CA LYS A 35 -10.61 -0.80 -6.55
C LYS A 35 -12.00 -1.44 -6.62
N ALA A 36 -12.88 -1.09 -5.69
CA ALA A 36 -14.26 -1.56 -5.69
C ALA A 36 -15.06 -1.02 -6.88
N LEU A 37 -14.89 0.27 -7.19
CA LEU A 37 -15.51 0.89 -8.36
C LEU A 37 -15.08 0.18 -9.65
N GLU A 38 -13.78 -0.06 -9.80
CA GLU A 38 -13.23 -0.76 -10.97
C GLU A 38 -13.72 -2.20 -11.08
N ALA A 39 -13.79 -2.93 -9.96
CA ALA A 39 -14.27 -4.32 -9.93
C ALA A 39 -15.74 -4.41 -10.35
N VAL A 40 -16.60 -3.55 -9.80
CA VAL A 40 -18.03 -3.52 -10.13
C VAL A 40 -18.25 -3.04 -11.56
N LEU A 41 -17.56 -1.99 -12.01
CA LEU A 41 -17.66 -1.51 -13.41
C LEU A 41 -17.17 -2.57 -14.40
N ARG A 42 -16.14 -3.34 -14.06
CA ARG A 42 -15.69 -4.47 -14.90
C ARG A 42 -16.80 -5.51 -15.05
N ALA A 43 -17.45 -5.88 -13.95
CA ALA A 43 -18.56 -6.84 -13.96
C ALA A 43 -19.78 -6.31 -14.71
N VAL A 44 -20.17 -5.05 -14.49
CA VAL A 44 -21.31 -4.40 -15.18
C VAL A 44 -21.12 -4.37 -16.69
N ASN A 45 -19.89 -4.15 -17.16
CA ASN A 45 -19.57 -4.07 -18.58
C ASN A 45 -19.28 -5.45 -19.23
N GLY A 46 -19.46 -6.56 -18.49
CA GLY A 46 -19.25 -7.90 -19.02
C GLY A 46 -17.79 -8.24 -19.36
N PHE A 47 -16.82 -7.51 -18.80
CA PHE A 47 -15.39 -7.82 -18.93
C PHE A 47 -15.05 -9.02 -18.01
N ALA A 48 -15.46 -10.21 -18.43
CA ALA A 48 -14.98 -11.46 -17.86
C ALA A 48 -13.45 -11.56 -18.09
N LEU A 49 -12.70 -11.98 -17.07
CA LEU A 49 -11.38 -12.54 -17.32
C LEU A 49 -11.56 -13.75 -18.27
N TYR A 50 -10.63 -13.95 -19.21
CA TYR A 50 -10.71 -15.02 -20.22
C TYR A 50 -11.22 -16.34 -19.61
N GLY A 51 -12.45 -16.75 -19.99
CA GLY A 51 -13.06 -18.02 -19.57
C GLY A 51 -14.22 -17.94 -18.57
N GLU A 52 -14.59 -16.75 -18.05
CA GLU A 52 -15.78 -16.59 -17.20
C GLU A 52 -17.02 -16.19 -18.02
N GLU A 53 -18.20 -16.71 -17.65
CA GLU A 53 -19.46 -16.24 -18.22
C GLU A 53 -19.85 -14.86 -17.64
N PRO A 54 -20.38 -13.94 -18.46
CA PRO A 54 -20.87 -12.65 -17.98
C PRO A 54 -21.92 -12.84 -16.88
N ARG A 55 -21.60 -12.39 -15.68
CA ARG A 55 -22.49 -12.42 -14.52
C ARG A 55 -23.45 -11.22 -14.54
N GLU A 56 -24.72 -11.47 -14.22
CA GLU A 56 -25.66 -10.40 -13.90
C GLU A 56 -25.22 -9.68 -12.61
N VAL A 57 -25.08 -8.36 -12.67
CA VAL A 57 -24.71 -7.51 -11.53
C VAL A 57 -25.97 -6.90 -10.92
N PRO A 58 -26.38 -7.33 -9.72
CA PRO A 58 -27.54 -6.77 -9.05
C PRO A 58 -27.37 -5.30 -8.66
N ALA A 59 -28.48 -4.59 -8.51
CA ALA A 59 -28.49 -3.16 -8.20
C ALA A 59 -27.81 -2.85 -6.86
N GLU A 60 -27.88 -3.74 -5.87
CA GLU A 60 -27.23 -3.57 -4.56
C GLU A 60 -25.71 -3.51 -4.66
N GLU A 61 -25.08 -4.21 -5.59
CA GLU A 61 -23.63 -4.13 -5.80
C GLU A 61 -23.23 -2.79 -6.41
N VAL A 62 -24.05 -2.27 -7.33
CA VAL A 62 -23.84 -0.94 -7.92
C VAL A 62 -24.04 0.17 -6.88
N LEU A 63 -25.09 0.06 -6.05
CA LEU A 63 -25.34 0.98 -4.94
C LEU A 63 -24.21 0.91 -3.91
N ALA A 64 -23.72 -0.29 -3.59
CA ALA A 64 -22.56 -0.47 -2.73
C ALA A 64 -21.32 0.19 -3.32
N ALA A 65 -21.05 0.04 -4.63
CA ALA A 65 -19.95 0.71 -5.31
C ALA A 65 -20.07 2.24 -5.21
N LEU A 66 -21.27 2.80 -5.34
CA LEU A 66 -21.50 4.25 -5.23
C LEU A 66 -21.10 4.81 -3.85
N THR A 67 -21.20 4.02 -2.78
CA THR A 67 -20.72 4.44 -1.45
C THR A 67 -19.21 4.69 -1.39
N GLN A 68 -18.45 4.15 -2.35
CA GLN A 68 -16.98 4.23 -2.42
C GLN A 68 -16.48 5.45 -3.20
N VAL A 69 -17.36 6.17 -3.91
CA VAL A 69 -17.00 7.32 -4.77
C VAL A 69 -16.35 8.45 -3.98
N ALA A 70 -16.87 8.75 -2.79
CA ALA A 70 -16.33 9.84 -1.97
C ALA A 70 -14.88 9.54 -1.52
N GLU A 71 -14.61 8.31 -1.11
CA GLU A 71 -13.27 7.86 -0.73
C GLU A 71 -12.31 7.82 -1.92
N ALA A 72 -12.78 7.35 -3.08
CA ALA A 72 -11.97 7.35 -4.31
C ALA A 72 -11.58 8.78 -4.74
N ARG A 73 -12.53 9.72 -4.70
CA ARG A 73 -12.27 11.15 -4.99
C ARG A 73 -11.29 11.75 -4.00
N GLU A 74 -11.48 11.51 -2.71
CA GLU A 74 -10.55 11.99 -1.70
C GLU A 74 -9.13 11.46 -1.93
N ARG A 75 -8.99 10.16 -2.22
CA ARG A 75 -7.68 9.57 -2.49
C ARG A 75 -7.04 10.23 -3.71
N LEU A 76 -7.79 10.42 -4.79
CA LEU A 76 -7.31 11.08 -6.00
C LEU A 76 -6.89 12.53 -5.74
N ASP A 77 -7.71 13.32 -5.05
CA ASP A 77 -7.43 14.71 -4.68
C ASP A 77 -6.12 14.81 -3.86
N ARG A 78 -5.92 13.90 -2.89
CA ARG A 78 -4.70 13.86 -2.07
C ARG A 78 -3.47 13.51 -2.91
N MET A 79 -3.57 12.54 -3.83
CA MET A 79 -2.46 12.16 -4.70
C MET A 79 -2.10 13.31 -5.64
N GLU A 80 -3.11 13.93 -6.25
CA GLU A 80 -2.91 15.06 -7.14
C GLU A 80 -2.22 16.22 -6.41
N LEU A 81 -2.70 16.60 -5.22
CA LEU A 81 -2.08 17.66 -4.43
C LEU A 81 -0.62 17.33 -4.07
N ARG A 82 -0.34 16.08 -3.70
CA ARG A 82 1.03 15.62 -3.42
C ARG A 82 1.94 15.69 -4.63
N LEU A 83 1.46 15.29 -5.81
CA LEU A 83 2.22 15.35 -7.06
C LEU A 83 2.50 16.79 -7.47
N ILE A 84 1.50 17.67 -7.36
CA ILE A 84 1.67 19.12 -7.58
C ILE A 84 2.72 19.67 -6.62
N GLY A 85 2.62 19.38 -5.31
CA GLY A 85 3.60 19.80 -4.30
C GLY A 85 5.00 19.30 -4.62
N ALA A 86 5.15 18.01 -4.91
CA ALA A 86 6.44 17.39 -5.25
C ALA A 86 7.08 17.99 -6.51
N ALA A 87 6.28 18.34 -7.53
CA ALA A 87 6.76 19.03 -8.72
C ALA A 87 7.24 20.45 -8.40
N ARG A 88 6.49 21.18 -7.56
CA ARG A 88 6.84 22.54 -7.12
C ARG A 88 8.12 22.57 -6.28
N GLU A 89 8.29 21.62 -5.36
CA GLU A 89 9.52 21.44 -4.56
C GLU A 89 10.75 21.16 -5.43
N ARG A 90 10.56 20.49 -6.57
CA ARG A 90 11.62 20.22 -7.57
C ARG A 90 11.80 21.35 -8.59
N GLY A 91 11.20 22.52 -8.34
CA GLY A 91 11.39 23.72 -9.16
C GLY A 91 10.53 23.80 -10.43
N ALA A 92 9.58 22.88 -10.66
CA ALA A 92 8.68 22.98 -11.81
C ALA A 92 7.82 24.25 -11.72
N SER A 93 7.80 25.10 -12.75
CA SER A 93 6.95 26.30 -12.75
C SER A 93 5.46 25.91 -12.78
N TRP A 94 4.59 26.79 -12.29
CA TRP A 94 3.15 26.58 -12.38
C TRP A 94 2.63 26.46 -13.81
N GLN A 95 3.34 27.03 -14.80
CA GLN A 95 2.99 26.82 -16.21
C GLN A 95 3.26 25.36 -16.61
N LYS A 96 4.42 24.79 -16.25
CA LYS A 96 4.70 23.36 -16.50
C LYS A 96 3.69 22.43 -15.82
N VAL A 97 3.23 22.79 -14.61
CA VAL A 97 2.15 22.07 -13.93
C VAL A 97 0.85 22.18 -14.72
N ALA A 98 0.50 23.37 -15.22
CA ALA A 98 -0.69 23.58 -16.05
C ALA A 98 -0.63 22.72 -17.31
N ASP A 99 0.48 22.76 -18.05
CA ASP A 99 0.69 21.98 -19.26
C ASP A 99 0.53 20.47 -18.98
N SER A 100 1.07 19.97 -17.86
CA SER A 100 0.96 18.56 -17.45
C SER A 100 -0.45 18.14 -17.05
N LEU A 101 -1.27 19.09 -16.60
CA LEU A 101 -2.68 18.89 -16.24
C LEU A 101 -3.64 19.17 -17.41
N GLY A 102 -3.13 19.51 -18.60
CA GLY A 102 -3.95 19.90 -19.75
C GLY A 102 -4.68 21.24 -19.57
N LEU A 103 -4.14 22.13 -18.73
CA LEU A 103 -4.69 23.45 -18.45
C LEU A 103 -3.95 24.52 -19.25
N GLU A 104 -4.69 25.39 -19.94
CA GLU A 104 -4.10 26.44 -20.78
C GLU A 104 -3.28 27.49 -20.01
N LYS A 105 -3.67 27.77 -18.76
CA LYS A 105 -3.13 28.90 -17.98
C LYS A 105 -2.55 28.42 -16.66
N ARG A 106 -1.37 28.97 -16.31
CA ARG A 106 -0.76 28.89 -14.96
C ARG A 106 -1.76 29.14 -13.82
N GLN A 107 -2.60 30.17 -13.92
CA GLN A 107 -3.57 30.51 -12.88
C GLN A 107 -4.60 29.40 -12.63
N SER A 108 -4.94 28.61 -13.66
CA SER A 108 -5.84 27.47 -13.53
C SER A 108 -5.22 26.37 -12.68
N ALA A 109 -3.91 26.13 -12.82
CA ALA A 109 -3.17 25.16 -12.01
C ALA A 109 -3.05 25.61 -10.55
N GLU A 110 -2.71 26.89 -10.32
CA GLU A 110 -2.66 27.47 -8.97
C GLU A 110 -4.02 27.40 -8.26
N GLY A 111 -5.10 27.82 -8.94
CA GLY A 111 -6.45 27.75 -8.40
C GLY A 111 -6.90 26.32 -8.12
N ARG A 112 -6.49 25.35 -8.95
CA ARG A 112 -6.75 23.93 -8.70
C ARG A 112 -6.02 23.44 -7.45
N ALA A 113 -4.75 23.78 -7.27
CA ALA A 113 -3.99 23.43 -6.06
C ALA A 113 -4.65 23.99 -4.79
N LEU A 114 -5.05 25.26 -4.79
CA LEU A 114 -5.74 25.88 -3.66
C LEU A 114 -7.08 25.20 -3.33
N ARG A 115 -7.86 24.83 -4.35
CA ARG A 115 -9.11 24.07 -4.13
C ARG A 115 -8.82 22.70 -3.54
N LEU A 116 -7.79 22.00 -4.02
CA LEU A 116 -7.37 20.70 -3.49
C LEU A 116 -6.91 20.81 -2.04
N GLU A 117 -6.15 21.84 -1.67
CA GLU A 117 -5.76 22.09 -0.28
C GLU A 117 -6.97 22.27 0.64
N GLY A 118 -7.97 23.05 0.19
CA GLY A 118 -9.24 23.22 0.89
C GLY A 118 -10.04 21.91 1.01
N ALA A 119 -10.15 21.16 -0.09
CA ALA A 119 -10.83 19.87 -0.11
C ALA A 119 -10.16 18.86 0.83
N VAL A 120 -8.84 18.69 0.76
CA VAL A 120 -8.06 17.79 1.64
C VAL A 120 -8.18 18.19 3.10
N ARG A 121 -8.18 19.50 3.41
CA ARG A 121 -8.41 19.98 4.78
C ARG A 121 -9.83 19.67 5.25
N ASN A 122 -10.82 19.85 4.38
CA ASN A 122 -12.21 19.54 4.69
C ASN A 122 -12.42 18.04 4.86
N TYR A 123 -11.82 17.18 4.04
CA TYR A 123 -11.88 15.73 4.27
C TYR A 123 -11.27 15.34 5.62
N ARG A 124 -10.24 16.03 6.11
CA ARG A 124 -9.74 15.80 7.50
C ARG A 124 -10.75 16.22 8.58
N ALA A 125 -11.63 17.18 8.28
CA ALA A 125 -12.62 17.74 9.19
C ALA A 125 -13.99 17.03 9.12
N THR A 126 -14.42 16.57 7.95
CA THR A 126 -15.68 15.86 7.70
C THR A 126 -15.50 14.33 7.56
N GLY A 127 -14.30 13.86 7.22
CA GLY A 127 -14.00 12.49 6.82
C GLY A 127 -13.10 11.74 7.80
N ARG A 128 -13.60 11.52 9.02
CA ARG A 128 -13.09 10.41 9.83
C ARG A 128 -14.22 9.58 10.40
N ASP A 129 -14.36 8.38 9.85
CA ASP A 129 -14.47 7.22 10.72
C ASP A 129 -13.19 7.19 11.59
N VAL A 130 -13.30 7.81 12.76
CA VAL A 130 -12.28 7.80 13.81
C VAL A 130 -11.89 6.36 14.17
N GLY A 131 -12.79 5.40 13.97
CA GLY A 131 -12.56 3.96 14.14
C GLY A 131 -11.54 3.41 13.14
N SER A 132 -11.71 3.62 11.84
CA SER A 132 -10.78 3.09 10.82
C SER A 132 -9.39 3.70 10.93
N GLN A 133 -9.29 4.99 11.27
CA GLN A 133 -7.98 5.59 11.55
C GLN A 133 -7.36 5.12 12.86
N ARG A 134 -8.16 4.87 13.91
CA ARG A 134 -7.66 4.27 15.16
C ARG A 134 -7.22 2.83 14.94
N LEU A 135 -7.93 2.08 14.12
CA LEU A 135 -7.59 0.72 13.72
C LEU A 135 -6.28 0.69 12.93
N GLU A 136 -6.13 1.54 11.92
CA GLU A 136 -4.87 1.61 11.16
C GLU A 136 -3.69 2.06 12.02
N LYS A 137 -3.89 3.04 12.91
CA LYS A 137 -2.87 3.41 13.91
C LYS A 137 -2.59 2.31 14.93
N ALA A 138 -3.57 1.45 15.23
CA ALA A 138 -3.38 0.31 16.12
C ALA A 138 -2.59 -0.80 15.43
N ARG A 139 -2.93 -1.11 14.18
CA ARG A 139 -2.18 -2.03 13.31
C ARG A 139 -0.74 -1.56 13.11
N GLN A 140 -0.53 -0.27 12.86
CA GLN A 140 0.82 0.29 12.74
C GLN A 140 1.61 0.14 14.04
N ARG A 141 1.00 0.45 15.20
CA ARG A 141 1.64 0.24 16.51
C ARG A 141 1.97 -1.22 16.78
N ALA A 142 1.11 -2.16 16.38
CA ALA A 142 1.37 -3.58 16.51
C ALA A 142 2.54 -4.03 15.62
N ALA A 143 2.61 -3.53 14.38
CA ALA A 143 3.74 -3.79 13.49
C ALA A 143 5.05 -3.21 14.03
N ASP A 144 5.02 -1.97 14.56
CA ASP A 144 6.19 -1.32 15.15
C ASP A 144 6.66 -2.09 16.39
N ALA A 145 5.74 -2.46 17.30
CA ALA A 145 6.05 -3.26 18.49
C ALA A 145 6.64 -4.64 18.14
N TRP A 146 6.06 -5.33 17.15
CA TRP A 146 6.59 -6.61 16.68
C TRP A 146 8.01 -6.44 16.11
N CYS A 147 8.28 -5.36 15.35
CA CYS A 147 9.63 -5.11 14.83
C CYS A 147 10.64 -4.87 15.96
N GLU A 148 10.25 -4.14 17.00
CA GLU A 148 11.10 -3.93 18.19
C GLU A 148 11.37 -5.25 18.93
N GLU A 149 10.36 -6.11 19.08
CA GLU A 149 10.52 -7.44 19.69
C GLU A 149 11.42 -8.37 18.87
N GLN A 150 11.46 -8.20 17.54
CA GLN A 150 12.24 -9.04 16.62
C GLN A 150 13.54 -8.36 16.14
N VAL A 151 14.02 -7.32 16.83
CA VAL A 151 15.17 -6.51 16.40
C VAL A 151 16.40 -7.34 16.00
N ASP A 152 16.77 -8.34 16.80
CA ASP A 152 17.94 -9.17 16.54
C ASP A 152 17.78 -10.02 15.28
N ARG A 153 16.59 -10.63 15.09
CA ARG A 153 16.28 -11.42 13.88
C ARG A 153 16.25 -10.53 12.64
N ILE A 154 15.67 -9.35 12.74
CA ILE A 154 15.59 -8.38 11.64
C ILE A 154 16.99 -7.92 11.23
N ARG A 155 17.87 -7.61 12.20
CA ARG A 155 19.26 -7.22 11.92
C ARG A 155 20.06 -8.36 11.30
N ASP A 156 19.97 -9.58 11.86
CA ASP A 156 20.66 -10.76 11.33
C ASP A 156 20.26 -11.05 9.86
N VAL A 157 18.95 -11.03 9.56
CA VAL A 157 18.48 -11.24 8.18
C VAL A 157 18.95 -10.12 7.26
N ALA A 158 18.90 -8.86 7.70
CA ALA A 158 19.37 -7.72 6.93
C ALA A 158 20.87 -7.82 6.60
N GLU A 159 21.71 -8.17 7.59
CA GLU A 159 23.15 -8.38 7.41
C GLU A 159 23.42 -9.51 6.43
N ARG A 160 22.77 -10.67 6.60
CA ARG A 160 22.93 -11.80 5.68
C ARG A 160 22.47 -11.46 4.26
N LEU A 161 21.42 -10.67 4.08
CA LEU A 161 20.97 -10.22 2.76
C LEU A 161 22.02 -9.34 2.08
N VAL A 162 22.66 -8.42 2.81
CA VAL A 162 23.72 -7.56 2.27
C VAL A 162 24.98 -8.36 1.97
N ASP A 163 25.45 -9.18 2.92
CA ASP A 163 26.68 -9.97 2.81
C ASP A 163 26.62 -11.01 1.69
N THR A 164 25.42 -11.51 1.38
CA THR A 164 25.22 -12.50 0.32
C THR A 164 24.72 -11.89 -0.99
N SER A 165 24.62 -10.57 -1.10
CA SER A 165 24.05 -9.87 -2.26
C SER A 165 24.73 -10.24 -3.59
N GLU A 166 26.04 -10.48 -3.60
CA GLU A 166 26.80 -10.90 -4.79
C GLU A 166 26.39 -12.28 -5.31
N ALA A 167 25.88 -13.16 -4.45
CA ALA A 167 25.49 -14.53 -4.82
C ALA A 167 24.29 -14.58 -5.78
N TRP A 168 23.54 -13.49 -5.90
CA TRP A 168 22.38 -13.42 -6.76
C TRP A 168 22.70 -13.08 -8.23
N GLY A 169 23.91 -12.59 -8.50
CA GLY A 169 24.40 -12.26 -9.84
C GLY A 169 23.48 -11.33 -10.66
N ASP A 170 23.74 -11.22 -11.96
CA ASP A 170 23.03 -10.31 -12.86
C ASP A 170 21.51 -10.51 -12.92
N LYS A 171 21.00 -11.68 -12.49
CA LYS A 171 19.55 -11.95 -12.48
C LYS A 171 18.78 -11.10 -11.45
N VAL A 172 19.44 -10.69 -10.37
CA VAL A 172 18.84 -9.89 -9.28
C VAL A 172 19.60 -8.59 -9.13
N THR A 173 20.93 -8.63 -9.03
CA THR A 173 21.75 -7.41 -8.94
C THR A 173 21.95 -6.74 -10.30
N GLY A 174 21.50 -7.32 -11.41
CA GLY A 174 21.40 -6.62 -12.69
C GLY A 174 20.21 -5.66 -12.76
N ASP A 175 19.17 -5.87 -11.94
CA ASP A 175 18.06 -4.91 -11.79
C ASP A 175 18.53 -3.69 -10.99
N ILE A 176 18.25 -2.50 -11.53
CA ILE A 176 18.64 -1.23 -10.92
C ILE A 176 17.90 -0.97 -9.59
N LEU A 177 16.65 -1.42 -9.48
CA LEU A 177 15.84 -1.25 -8.27
C LEU A 177 16.34 -2.16 -7.15
N ALA A 178 16.57 -3.45 -7.45
CA ALA A 178 17.13 -4.39 -6.49
C ALA A 178 18.50 -3.92 -5.96
N ARG A 179 19.38 -3.43 -6.84
CA ARG A 179 20.65 -2.79 -6.42
C ARG A 179 20.44 -1.61 -5.48
N SER A 180 19.53 -0.71 -5.81
CA SER A 180 19.21 0.45 -4.96
C SER A 180 18.69 0.02 -3.59
N TYR A 181 17.93 -1.07 -3.51
CA TYR A 181 17.40 -1.57 -2.24
C TYR A 181 18.50 -2.23 -1.38
N PHE A 182 19.39 -3.04 -1.95
CA PHE A 182 20.54 -3.56 -1.22
C PHE A 182 21.45 -2.44 -0.69
N GLN A 183 21.72 -1.42 -1.51
CA GLN A 183 22.51 -0.25 -1.07
C GLN A 183 21.82 0.52 0.06
N THR A 184 20.50 0.71 -0.03
CA THR A 184 19.73 1.38 1.02
C THR A 184 19.74 0.56 2.31
N LEU A 185 19.60 -0.77 2.23
CA LEU A 185 19.66 -1.67 3.38
C LEU A 185 21.03 -1.62 4.06
N GLY A 186 22.12 -1.70 3.29
CA GLY A 186 23.49 -1.57 3.82
C GLY A 186 23.74 -0.21 4.47
N ALA A 187 23.25 0.88 3.87
CA ALA A 187 23.34 2.21 4.46
C ALA A 187 22.56 2.33 5.78
N ARG A 188 21.38 1.68 5.89
CA ARG A 188 20.60 1.66 7.13
C ARG A 188 21.27 0.83 8.22
N LEU A 189 21.85 -0.33 7.88
CA LEU A 189 22.64 -1.15 8.82
C LEU A 189 23.84 -0.40 9.40
N ALA A 190 24.50 0.44 8.59
CA ALA A 190 25.63 1.26 9.01
C ALA A 190 25.22 2.51 9.82
N SER A 191 23.92 2.74 10.01
CA SER A 191 23.36 3.89 10.73
C SER A 191 22.59 3.44 11.96
N ASP A 192 22.22 4.39 12.81
CA ASP A 192 21.36 4.13 13.98
C ASP A 192 19.87 4.05 13.57
N SER A 193 19.58 3.21 12.57
CA SER A 193 18.22 2.96 12.06
C SER A 193 17.44 2.04 13.00
N THR A 194 16.13 2.27 13.12
CA THR A 194 15.24 1.40 13.91
C THR A 194 15.07 0.02 13.27
N ALA A 195 14.62 -0.97 14.04
CA ALA A 195 14.26 -2.29 13.51
C ALA A 195 13.19 -2.17 12.40
N LYS A 196 12.24 -1.25 12.59
CA LYS A 196 11.20 -0.96 11.60
C LYS A 196 11.77 -0.37 10.31
N ASP A 197 12.76 0.52 10.39
CA ASP A 197 13.43 1.07 9.21
C ASP A 197 14.20 -0.02 8.45
N LEU A 198 14.87 -0.94 9.16
CA LEU A 198 15.54 -2.08 8.51
C LEU A 198 14.52 -2.99 7.82
N PHE A 199 13.43 -3.31 8.51
CA PHE A 199 12.35 -4.14 7.98
C PHE A 199 11.71 -3.53 6.72
N ASP A 200 11.40 -2.23 6.73
CA ASP A 200 10.83 -1.55 5.56
C ASP A 200 11.78 -1.52 4.35
N SER A 201 13.08 -1.47 4.59
CA SER A 201 14.08 -1.62 3.52
C SER A 201 14.10 -3.03 2.95
N MET A 202 14.00 -4.05 3.79
CA MET A 202 13.93 -5.44 3.34
C MET A 202 12.61 -5.76 2.62
N GLU A 203 11.49 -5.15 3.02
CA GLU A 203 10.20 -5.25 2.32
C GLU A 203 10.29 -4.81 0.85
N SER A 204 11.14 -3.82 0.56
CA SER A 204 11.37 -3.38 -0.81
C SER A 204 12.09 -4.46 -1.64
N LEU A 205 12.98 -5.24 -1.02
CA LEU A 205 13.63 -6.40 -1.64
C LEU A 205 12.68 -7.59 -1.80
N ARG A 206 11.67 -7.75 -0.92
CA ARG A 206 10.71 -8.86 -0.97
C ARG A 206 10.05 -9.01 -2.35
N TYR A 207 9.71 -7.92 -3.02
CA TYR A 207 9.13 -7.95 -4.37
C TYR A 207 10.05 -8.57 -5.42
N THR A 208 11.36 -8.51 -5.19
CA THR A 208 12.38 -9.14 -6.05
C THR A 208 12.44 -10.64 -5.81
N PHE A 209 12.24 -11.06 -4.57
CA PHE A 209 12.33 -12.45 -4.14
C PHE A 209 11.02 -13.23 -4.21
N MET A 210 9.88 -12.53 -4.24
CA MET A 210 8.54 -13.09 -4.39
C MET A 210 7.80 -12.43 -5.57
N PRO A 211 8.26 -12.64 -6.82
CA PRO A 211 7.55 -12.12 -7.97
C PRO A 211 6.18 -12.81 -8.12
N TYR A 212 5.12 -12.02 -8.34
CA TYR A 212 3.74 -12.53 -8.45
C TYR A 212 3.52 -13.44 -9.66
N SER A 213 4.32 -13.28 -10.71
CA SER A 213 4.11 -13.88 -12.03
C SER A 213 5.32 -14.69 -12.51
N SER A 214 6.30 -14.94 -11.64
CA SER A 214 7.51 -15.67 -12.01
C SER A 214 7.98 -16.57 -10.87
N PRO A 215 8.79 -17.60 -11.15
CA PRO A 215 9.41 -18.40 -10.11
C PRO A 215 10.28 -17.54 -9.21
N GLN A 216 10.39 -17.93 -7.93
CA GLN A 216 11.32 -17.29 -7.01
C GLN A 216 12.75 -17.40 -7.58
N PRO A 217 13.53 -16.31 -7.55
CA PRO A 217 14.90 -16.37 -8.00
C PRO A 217 15.70 -17.30 -7.08
N GLU A 218 16.54 -18.13 -7.68
CA GLU A 218 17.52 -18.95 -6.98
C GLU A 218 18.89 -18.28 -7.11
N PRO A 219 19.70 -18.25 -6.04
CA PRO A 219 21.05 -17.73 -6.12
C PRO A 219 21.91 -18.58 -7.06
N GLY A 220 22.99 -18.00 -7.58
CA GLY A 220 23.94 -18.70 -8.44
C GLY A 220 24.65 -19.84 -7.70
N THR A 221 25.50 -20.59 -8.40
CA THR A 221 26.31 -21.64 -7.77
C THR A 221 27.56 -21.04 -7.12
N GLY A 222 27.75 -21.18 -5.81
CA GLY A 222 28.94 -20.66 -5.13
C GLY A 222 28.89 -20.76 -3.59
N LYS A 223 29.99 -20.37 -2.94
CA LYS A 223 30.17 -20.48 -1.47
C LYS A 223 29.11 -19.76 -0.62
N HIS A 224 28.42 -18.75 -1.17
CA HIS A 224 27.40 -17.96 -0.49
C HIS A 224 25.97 -18.29 -0.94
N ALA A 225 25.77 -19.23 -1.87
CA ALA A 225 24.47 -19.53 -2.46
C ALA A 225 23.45 -20.06 -1.44
N ALA A 226 23.84 -21.03 -0.63
CA ALA A 226 22.96 -21.59 0.39
C ALA A 226 22.59 -20.56 1.47
N ALA A 227 23.55 -19.71 1.86
CA ALA A 227 23.31 -18.63 2.80
C ALA A 227 22.37 -17.55 2.23
N ALA A 228 22.50 -17.24 0.93
CA ALA A 228 21.62 -16.31 0.22
C ALA A 228 20.18 -16.83 0.15
N ALA A 229 19.99 -18.10 -0.24
CA ALA A 229 18.68 -18.74 -0.26
C ALA A 229 18.04 -18.73 1.13
N LYS A 230 18.82 -19.06 2.17
CA LYS A 230 18.32 -18.99 3.54
C LYS A 230 17.93 -17.57 3.97
N ALA A 231 18.72 -16.54 3.61
CA ALA A 231 18.39 -15.16 3.94
C ALA A 231 17.11 -14.68 3.24
N ARG A 232 16.86 -15.13 2.00
CA ARG A 232 15.60 -14.92 1.28
C ARG A 232 14.42 -15.56 2.03
N ASP A 233 14.56 -16.83 2.40
CA ASP A 233 13.47 -17.59 3.02
C ASP A 233 13.13 -17.00 4.40
N ASP A 234 14.15 -16.62 5.19
CA ASP A 234 13.95 -15.97 6.48
C ASP A 234 13.31 -14.57 6.34
N LEU A 235 13.60 -13.82 5.27
CA LEU A 235 12.89 -12.56 4.95
C LEU A 235 11.39 -12.82 4.68
N ILE A 236 11.08 -13.86 3.91
CA ILE A 236 9.69 -14.22 3.59
C ILE A 236 8.95 -14.60 4.88
N GLU A 237 9.58 -15.38 5.76
CA GLU A 237 9.03 -15.76 7.06
C GLU A 237 8.76 -14.53 7.94
N LEU A 238 9.74 -13.62 8.08
CA LEU A 238 9.57 -12.38 8.83
C LEU A 238 8.42 -11.52 8.28
N HIS A 239 8.23 -11.47 6.96
CA HIS A 239 7.09 -10.77 6.35
C HIS A 239 5.74 -11.36 6.78
N VAL A 240 5.63 -12.69 6.73
CA VAL A 240 4.40 -13.40 7.11
C VAL A 240 4.09 -13.18 8.59
N GLU A 241 5.08 -13.32 9.47
CA GLU A 241 4.92 -13.11 10.90
C GLU A 241 4.51 -11.66 11.24
N MET A 242 5.19 -10.66 10.66
CA MET A 242 4.85 -9.24 10.84
C MET A 242 3.44 -8.94 10.34
N SER A 243 3.08 -9.46 9.17
CA SER A 243 1.76 -9.29 8.58
C SER A 243 0.69 -9.90 9.49
N ALA A 244 0.92 -11.10 10.01
CA ALA A 244 0.03 -11.74 10.97
C ALA A 244 -0.14 -10.90 12.25
N ALA A 245 0.96 -10.37 12.83
CA ALA A 245 0.92 -9.50 14.00
C ALA A 245 0.15 -8.19 13.72
N ARG A 246 0.36 -7.58 12.55
CA ARG A 246 -0.34 -6.37 12.12
C ARG A 246 -1.84 -6.62 11.96
N TYR A 247 -2.22 -7.68 11.26
CA TYR A 247 -3.61 -7.94 10.89
C TYR A 247 -4.41 -8.71 11.95
N ALA A 248 -3.76 -9.26 12.99
CA ALA A 248 -4.42 -9.75 14.19
C ALA A 248 -5.21 -8.63 14.92
N ILE A 249 -4.83 -7.36 14.72
CA ILE A 249 -5.61 -6.22 15.20
C ILE A 249 -6.82 -6.01 14.27
N THR A 250 -7.98 -6.46 14.74
CA THR A 250 -9.25 -6.38 14.00
C THR A 250 -10.11 -5.20 14.45
N SER A 251 -9.86 -4.66 15.67
CA SER A 251 -10.57 -3.48 16.17
C SER A 251 -9.67 -2.48 16.92
N ALA A 252 -10.11 -1.22 16.95
CA ALA A 252 -9.42 -0.14 17.67
C ALA A 252 -9.45 -0.29 19.21
N ARG A 253 -10.28 -1.18 19.77
CA ARG A 253 -10.42 -1.41 21.22
C ARG A 253 -9.42 -2.44 21.77
N GLU A 254 -8.96 -3.37 20.93
CA GLU A 254 -8.01 -4.43 21.32
C GLU A 254 -6.61 -3.87 21.60
N ALA A 255 -6.25 -2.73 20.99
CA ALA A 255 -4.94 -2.09 21.11
C ALA A 255 -4.73 -1.26 22.41
N GLY A 256 -5.53 -1.54 23.44
CA GLY A 256 -5.55 -0.80 24.70
C GLY A 256 -5.38 -1.66 25.95
N LYS A 257 -5.04 -2.95 25.82
CA LYS A 257 -4.62 -3.76 26.97
C LYS A 257 -3.10 -3.93 26.96
N PRO A 258 -2.43 -3.67 28.10
CA PRO A 258 -1.01 -3.94 28.27
C PRO A 258 -0.72 -5.44 28.18
#